data_AF-A0A3S1WR45-F1
#
_entry.id   AF-A0A3S1WR45-F1
#
_cell.length_a   1.000
_cell.length_b   1.000
_cell.length_c   1.000
_cell.angle_alpha   90.00
_cell.angle_beta   90.00
_cell.angle_gamma   90.00
#
_symmetry.space_group_name_H-M   'P 1'
#
loop_
_entity.id
_entity.type
_entity.pdbx_description
1 polymer ?
#
loop_
_entity_poly.entity_id
_entity_poly.type
_entity_poly.pdbx_seq_one_letter_code
_entity_poly.pdbx_strand_id
1 'polypeptide(L)'
;MLDTDAHFRVIERAVLASNDKTDPSWRTKSWARCLQDYKLDPSRPNFIDLSSRELKSANEVFDNDIKLAGTELEATLSMIEGGGYSAHIANREGVIIAERRSKDSSFYCGSDRVGAVWSEEVGGTNGIGTALRTFAPAAVYLNDHFYADLTGQACASAPFFGPDGEVLGVINLSTQNPGLPPLAHRVVFGVAQIAAERLETRYFREHFRKHFIVTLAGDTKTPGMLAFDTDYKIVGASKAARALLRLDDSAIGSRSLWGVFEKSRDASSLEMLCENARGLRPLGNGRMFDVFIQRPTSGVGGLTTRSSAAKIASKPVRQATTLAECAGHDPQMKRNLDILKKVFSCGLHVLLLGETGVGKDTLTRALHLESDRASGPFVAFNCSAVPESLIDSELFGYSGGAFTGANKDGSPGRIVEADKGTLFLDEIGDMPLQLQTRLLRFLETQEVTPLGSGKTRTVDVQIVAATHQNLAEKVAAGTFRQDLFYRLAGTIITIPPLRERCDLE
;
A
#
# COMPACT_ATOMS: atom_id res chain seq x y z
N MET A 1 -11.32 -14.17 -27.42
CA MET A 1 -10.31 -15.24 -27.42
C MET A 1 -9.77 -15.31 -28.85
N LEU A 2 -8.45 -15.21 -29.03
CA LEU A 2 -7.86 -15.33 -30.37
C LEU A 2 -7.99 -16.77 -30.86
N ASP A 3 -8.03 -16.93 -32.18
CA ASP A 3 -7.82 -18.24 -32.82
C ASP A 3 -6.42 -18.76 -32.45
N THR A 4 -6.33 -20.02 -32.02
CA THR A 4 -5.13 -20.60 -31.41
C THR A 4 -3.92 -20.56 -32.36
N ASP A 5 -4.15 -20.80 -33.65
CA ASP A 5 -3.11 -20.72 -34.69
C ASP A 5 -2.64 -19.28 -34.93
N ALA A 6 -3.54 -18.31 -34.81
CA ALA A 6 -3.19 -16.90 -34.95
C ALA A 6 -2.33 -16.42 -33.77
N HIS A 7 -2.66 -16.86 -32.55
CA HIS A 7 -1.88 -16.53 -31.34
C HIS A 7 -0.47 -17.13 -31.41
N PHE A 8 -0.34 -18.40 -31.81
CA PHE A 8 0.95 -19.05 -32.00
C PHE A 8 1.86 -18.26 -32.96
N ARG A 9 1.34 -17.83 -34.12
CA ARG A 9 2.11 -17.05 -35.10
C ARG A 9 2.58 -15.70 -34.56
N VAL A 10 1.80 -15.07 -33.68
CA VAL A 10 2.22 -13.82 -33.02
C VAL A 10 3.42 -14.06 -32.11
N ILE A 11 3.38 -15.12 -31.31
CA ILE A 11 4.48 -15.51 -30.42
C ILE A 11 5.72 -15.86 -31.23
N GLU A 12 5.60 -16.74 -32.21
CA GLU A 12 6.73 -17.20 -33.06
C GLU A 12 7.40 -16.02 -33.76
N ARG A 13 6.61 -15.13 -34.39
CA ARG A 13 7.13 -13.93 -35.06
C ARG A 13 7.88 -13.02 -34.08
N ALA A 14 7.34 -12.81 -32.89
CA ALA A 14 7.98 -11.96 -31.89
C ALA A 14 9.31 -12.53 -31.41
N VAL A 15 9.37 -13.84 -31.17
CA VAL A 15 10.58 -14.54 -30.74
C VAL A 15 11.64 -14.54 -31.85
N LEU A 16 11.27 -14.87 -33.09
CA LEU A 16 12.21 -14.82 -34.23
C LEU A 16 12.78 -13.41 -34.43
N ALA A 17 11.93 -12.38 -34.39
CA ALA A 17 12.37 -10.98 -34.54
C ALA A 17 13.20 -10.46 -33.35
N SER A 18 13.21 -11.14 -32.20
CA SER A 18 14.04 -10.75 -31.05
C SER A 18 15.49 -11.17 -31.15
N ASN A 19 15.80 -12.19 -31.97
CA ASN A 19 17.18 -12.65 -32.15
C ASN A 19 18.09 -11.57 -32.77
N ASP A 20 17.49 -10.60 -33.46
CA ASP A 20 18.18 -9.47 -34.10
C ASP A 20 18.17 -8.17 -33.25
N LYS A 21 17.61 -8.20 -32.02
CA LYS A 21 17.50 -7.02 -31.14
C LYS A 21 18.44 -7.09 -29.95
N THR A 22 19.04 -5.96 -29.60
CA THR A 22 19.96 -5.83 -28.46
C THR A 22 19.28 -5.94 -27.09
N ASP A 23 17.99 -5.59 -26.97
CA ASP A 23 17.22 -5.75 -25.73
C ASP A 23 15.71 -5.97 -26.00
N PRO A 24 15.26 -7.24 -26.14
CA PRO A 24 13.85 -7.54 -26.36
C PRO A 24 12.99 -7.29 -25.11
N SER A 25 11.68 -7.02 -25.31
CA SER A 25 10.75 -6.77 -24.21
C SER A 25 10.64 -7.96 -23.24
N TRP A 26 10.25 -7.70 -21.99
CA TRP A 26 10.07 -8.75 -20.97
C TRP A 26 9.15 -9.88 -21.46
N ARG A 27 8.07 -9.52 -22.18
CA ARG A 27 7.10 -10.46 -22.77
C ARG A 27 7.76 -11.36 -23.79
N THR A 28 8.53 -10.79 -24.71
CA THR A 28 9.22 -11.57 -25.76
C THR A 28 10.28 -12.48 -25.16
N LYS A 29 10.99 -12.03 -24.11
CA LYS A 29 11.93 -12.87 -23.36
C LYS A 29 11.22 -14.05 -22.68
N SER A 30 10.06 -13.83 -22.07
CA SER A 30 9.27 -14.91 -21.46
C SER A 30 8.73 -15.90 -22.50
N TRP A 31 8.18 -15.41 -23.61
CA TRP A 31 7.77 -16.26 -24.75
C TRP A 31 8.92 -17.09 -25.32
N ALA A 32 10.10 -16.50 -25.45
CA ALA A 32 11.29 -17.20 -25.92
C ALA A 32 11.65 -18.36 -24.96
N ARG A 33 11.69 -18.13 -23.65
CA ARG A 33 11.92 -19.21 -22.67
C ARG A 33 10.85 -20.31 -22.76
N CYS A 34 9.58 -19.93 -22.87
CA CYS A 34 8.48 -20.89 -23.00
C CYS A 34 8.64 -21.80 -24.22
N LEU A 35 8.97 -21.25 -25.39
CA LEU A 35 9.17 -22.05 -26.63
C LEU A 35 10.51 -22.79 -26.66
N GLN A 36 11.59 -22.11 -26.28
CA GLN A 36 12.95 -22.56 -26.54
C GLN A 36 13.52 -23.37 -25.39
N ASP A 37 13.23 -23.01 -24.14
CA ASP A 37 13.80 -23.66 -22.97
C ASP A 37 12.85 -24.72 -22.41
N TYR A 38 11.60 -24.35 -22.17
CA TYR A 38 10.58 -25.24 -21.59
C TYR A 38 9.85 -26.11 -22.62
N LYS A 39 10.01 -25.80 -23.92
CA LYS A 39 9.39 -26.54 -25.04
C LYS A 39 7.86 -26.63 -24.96
N LEU A 40 7.22 -25.56 -24.47
CA LEU A 40 5.76 -25.48 -24.35
C LEU A 40 5.10 -25.22 -25.71
N ASP A 41 3.91 -25.77 -25.88
CA ASP A 41 3.04 -25.53 -27.04
C ASP A 41 1.89 -24.58 -26.64
N PRO A 42 1.83 -23.34 -27.17
CA PRO A 42 0.76 -22.37 -26.89
C PRO A 42 -0.67 -22.87 -27.09
N SER A 43 -0.85 -23.95 -27.85
CA SER A 43 -2.16 -24.56 -28.15
C SER A 43 -2.55 -25.70 -27.21
N ARG A 44 -1.63 -26.18 -26.36
CA ARG A 44 -1.82 -27.37 -25.52
C ARG A 44 -1.42 -27.08 -24.06
N PRO A 45 -2.24 -26.32 -23.32
CA PRO A 45 -1.97 -26.09 -21.90
C PRO A 45 -2.05 -27.41 -21.13
N ASN A 46 -1.08 -27.63 -20.24
CA ASN A 46 -1.09 -28.71 -19.27
C ASN A 46 -1.13 -28.12 -17.86
N PHE A 47 -2.31 -27.73 -17.41
CA PHE A 47 -2.49 -27.16 -16.07
C PHE A 47 -2.32 -28.24 -15.01
N ILE A 48 -1.51 -27.95 -14.00
CA ILE A 48 -1.21 -28.86 -12.89
C ILE A 48 -1.84 -28.29 -11.61
N ASP A 49 -2.56 -29.14 -10.89
CA ASP A 49 -3.03 -28.87 -9.53
C ASP A 49 -2.40 -29.88 -8.57
N LEU A 50 -1.92 -29.39 -7.43
CA LEU A 50 -1.42 -30.24 -6.36
C LEU A 50 -2.56 -30.99 -5.66
N SER A 51 -2.29 -32.23 -5.25
CA SER A 51 -3.14 -32.95 -4.32
C SER A 51 -3.15 -32.28 -2.94
N SER A 52 -4.15 -32.59 -2.10
CA SER A 52 -4.23 -32.03 -0.74
C SER A 52 -3.00 -32.33 0.12
N ARG A 53 -2.31 -33.46 -0.12
CA ARG A 53 -1.08 -33.82 0.58
C ARG A 53 0.09 -32.94 0.15
N GLU A 54 0.25 -32.76 -1.15
CA GLU A 54 1.31 -31.91 -1.73
C GLU A 54 1.10 -30.44 -1.37
N LEU A 55 -0.15 -29.95 -1.40
CA LEU A 55 -0.50 -28.60 -0.97
C LEU A 55 -0.16 -28.36 0.51
N LYS A 56 -0.42 -29.34 1.38
CA LYS A 56 -0.05 -29.23 2.79
C LYS A 56 1.47 -29.05 2.95
N SER A 57 2.27 -29.85 2.25
CA SER A 57 3.73 -29.70 2.25
C SER A 57 4.19 -28.37 1.63
N ALA A 58 3.52 -27.89 0.58
CA ALA A 58 3.81 -26.59 -0.02
C ALA A 58 3.47 -25.40 0.90
N ASN A 59 2.57 -25.59 1.87
CA ASN A 59 2.16 -24.58 2.85
C ASN A 59 3.07 -24.54 4.09
N GLU A 60 3.89 -25.56 4.37
CA GLU A 60 4.69 -25.66 5.60
C GLU A 60 5.61 -24.44 5.83
N VAL A 61 6.08 -23.80 4.76
CA VAL A 61 6.91 -22.58 4.81
C VAL A 61 6.10 -21.34 5.21
N PHE A 62 4.79 -21.35 4.96
CA PHE A 62 3.87 -20.24 5.23
C PHE A 62 3.03 -20.44 6.51
N ASP A 63 3.07 -21.60 7.17
CA ASP A 63 2.13 -21.96 8.25
C ASP A 63 2.09 -20.99 9.45
N ASN A 64 3.21 -20.35 9.81
CA ASN A 64 3.21 -19.32 10.87
C ASN A 64 2.66 -17.96 10.41
N ASP A 65 2.50 -17.75 9.10
CA ASP A 65 2.28 -16.45 8.47
C ASP A 65 1.08 -16.40 7.51
N ILE A 66 0.37 -17.53 7.31
CA ILE A 66 -0.86 -17.61 6.48
C ILE A 66 -1.91 -16.59 6.94
N LYS A 67 -2.02 -16.33 8.25
CA LYS A 67 -2.96 -15.33 8.77
C LYS A 67 -2.61 -13.92 8.27
N LEU A 68 -1.32 -13.59 8.26
CA LEU A 68 -0.78 -12.30 7.87
C LEU A 68 -0.97 -12.06 6.36
N ALA A 69 -0.66 -13.09 5.57
CA ALA A 69 -0.94 -13.20 4.15
C ALA A 69 -2.44 -13.06 3.84
N GLY A 70 -3.30 -13.75 4.60
CA GLY A 70 -4.76 -13.70 4.44
C GLY A 70 -5.36 -12.32 4.69
N THR A 71 -4.92 -11.62 5.76
CA THR A 71 -5.35 -10.24 6.03
C THR A 71 -4.92 -9.28 4.92
N GLU A 72 -3.72 -9.45 4.38
CA GLU A 72 -3.28 -8.60 3.26
C GLU A 72 -4.08 -8.87 1.98
N LEU A 73 -4.39 -10.14 1.68
CA LEU A 73 -5.26 -10.49 0.55
C LEU A 73 -6.66 -9.90 0.67
N GLU A 74 -7.24 -9.90 1.88
CA GLU A 74 -8.56 -9.30 2.13
C GLU A 74 -8.54 -7.79 1.90
N ALA A 75 -7.55 -7.09 2.45
CA ALA A 75 -7.35 -5.66 2.21
C ALA A 75 -7.12 -5.37 0.71
N THR A 76 -6.33 -6.21 0.04
CA THR A 76 -6.04 -6.05 -1.40
C THR A 76 -7.30 -6.22 -2.25
N LEU A 77 -8.08 -7.27 -1.98
CA LEU A 77 -9.32 -7.54 -2.70
C LEU A 77 -10.32 -6.39 -2.56
N SER A 78 -10.46 -5.79 -1.37
CA SER A 78 -11.39 -4.67 -1.15
C SER A 78 -11.12 -3.44 -2.02
N MET A 79 -9.88 -3.26 -2.50
CA MET A 79 -9.51 -2.15 -3.38
C MET A 79 -9.88 -2.39 -4.86
N ILE A 80 -10.09 -3.66 -5.26
CA ILE A 80 -10.16 -4.07 -6.66
C ILE A 80 -11.40 -4.90 -7.01
N GLU A 81 -12.25 -5.24 -6.02
CA GLU A 81 -13.40 -6.13 -6.21
C GLU A 81 -14.38 -5.63 -7.29
N GLY A 82 -14.57 -4.30 -7.39
CA GLY A 82 -15.42 -3.69 -8.42
C GLY A 82 -14.91 -3.87 -9.85
N GLY A 83 -13.62 -4.18 -10.03
CA GLY A 83 -13.02 -4.51 -11.32
C GLY A 83 -13.20 -5.97 -11.74
N GLY A 84 -13.76 -6.82 -10.87
CA GLY A 84 -13.90 -8.25 -11.12
C GLY A 84 -12.64 -9.06 -10.86
N TYR A 85 -11.72 -8.54 -10.04
CA TYR A 85 -10.48 -9.25 -9.71
C TYR A 85 -10.67 -10.19 -8.53
N SER A 86 -9.96 -11.31 -8.56
CA SER A 86 -9.62 -12.11 -7.38
C SER A 86 -8.16 -11.88 -6.99
N ALA A 87 -7.85 -12.12 -5.72
CA ALA A 87 -6.52 -11.94 -5.16
C ALA A 87 -5.98 -13.28 -4.65
N HIS A 88 -4.72 -13.58 -4.98
CA HIS A 88 -4.08 -14.84 -4.67
C HIS A 88 -2.67 -14.61 -4.12
N ILE A 89 -2.22 -15.51 -3.27
CA ILE A 89 -0.80 -15.65 -2.94
C ILE A 89 -0.32 -16.98 -3.50
N ALA A 90 0.76 -16.90 -4.28
CA ALA A 90 1.53 -18.07 -4.68
C ALA A 90 2.86 -18.13 -3.93
N ASN A 91 3.33 -19.35 -3.62
CA ASN A 91 4.65 -19.56 -3.04
C ASN A 91 5.78 -19.41 -4.09
N ARG A 92 7.03 -19.62 -3.67
CA ARG A 92 8.21 -19.47 -4.54
C ARG A 92 8.28 -20.50 -5.68
N GLU A 93 7.57 -21.63 -5.56
CA GLU A 93 7.41 -22.64 -6.60
C GLU A 93 6.29 -22.29 -7.60
N GLY A 94 5.56 -21.18 -7.36
CA GLY A 94 4.46 -20.73 -8.22
C GLY A 94 3.13 -21.41 -7.94
N VAL A 95 2.99 -22.09 -6.80
CA VAL A 95 1.74 -22.75 -6.39
C VAL A 95 0.86 -21.75 -5.65
N ILE A 96 -0.40 -21.59 -6.06
CA ILE A 96 -1.36 -20.78 -5.31
C ILE A 96 -1.68 -21.48 -3.98
N ILE A 97 -1.39 -20.80 -2.87
CA ILE A 97 -1.57 -21.33 -1.51
C ILE A 97 -2.70 -20.63 -0.75
N ALA A 98 -3.11 -19.43 -1.18
CA ALA A 98 -4.23 -18.72 -0.60
C ALA A 98 -4.97 -17.91 -1.68
N GLU A 99 -6.29 -17.81 -1.53
CA GLU A 99 -7.16 -17.05 -2.41
C GLU A 99 -8.18 -16.21 -1.61
N ARG A 100 -8.56 -15.07 -2.19
CA ARG A 100 -9.69 -14.25 -1.81
C ARG A 100 -10.42 -13.81 -3.07
N ARG A 101 -11.74 -13.95 -3.04
CA ARG A 101 -12.62 -13.62 -4.17
C ARG A 101 -13.81 -12.79 -3.70
N SER A 102 -14.29 -11.92 -4.59
CA SER A 102 -15.57 -11.24 -4.40
C SER A 102 -16.71 -12.26 -4.31
N LYS A 103 -17.83 -11.87 -3.68
CA LYS A 103 -19.08 -12.64 -3.75
C LYS A 103 -19.59 -12.74 -5.18
N ASP A 104 -19.38 -11.70 -5.97
CA ASP A 104 -19.59 -11.75 -7.41
C ASP A 104 -18.41 -12.46 -8.07
N SER A 105 -18.67 -13.64 -8.61
CA SER A 105 -17.67 -14.50 -9.26
C SER A 105 -17.76 -14.47 -10.78
N SER A 106 -18.52 -13.54 -11.36
CA SER A 106 -18.74 -13.44 -12.82
C SER A 106 -17.44 -13.36 -13.63
N PHE A 107 -16.41 -12.72 -13.05
CA PHE A 107 -15.10 -12.53 -13.69
C PHE A 107 -13.97 -13.31 -13.01
N TYR A 108 -14.32 -14.33 -12.20
CA TYR A 108 -13.33 -15.18 -11.54
C TYR A 108 -12.62 -16.09 -12.54
N CYS A 109 -11.29 -16.12 -12.48
CA CYS A 109 -10.48 -17.04 -13.30
C CYS A 109 -10.48 -18.42 -12.64
N GLY A 110 -11.30 -19.36 -13.13
CA GLY A 110 -11.44 -20.70 -12.54
C GLY A 110 -10.16 -21.56 -12.53
N SER A 111 -9.16 -21.18 -13.32
CA SER A 111 -7.82 -21.76 -13.36
C SER A 111 -6.93 -21.26 -12.21
N ASP A 112 -7.24 -20.10 -11.62
CA ASP A 112 -6.49 -19.50 -10.51
C ASP A 112 -7.12 -19.92 -9.19
N ARG A 113 -6.93 -21.18 -8.83
CA ARG A 113 -7.42 -21.78 -7.59
C ARG A 113 -6.29 -22.25 -6.70
N VAL A 114 -6.55 -22.34 -5.40
CA VAL A 114 -5.59 -22.95 -4.46
C VAL A 114 -5.18 -24.36 -4.93
N GLY A 115 -3.86 -24.60 -4.99
CA GLY A 115 -3.24 -25.82 -5.52
C GLY A 115 -2.75 -25.71 -6.96
N ALA A 116 -3.23 -24.73 -7.73
CA ALA A 116 -2.81 -24.55 -9.12
C ALA A 116 -1.35 -24.08 -9.21
N VAL A 117 -0.59 -24.66 -10.14
CA VAL A 117 0.82 -24.36 -10.39
C VAL A 117 0.96 -23.42 -11.58
N TRP A 118 1.51 -22.23 -11.32
CA TRP A 118 1.67 -21.14 -12.30
C TRP A 118 3.12 -20.73 -12.53
N SER A 119 4.09 -21.60 -12.22
CA SER A 119 5.47 -21.39 -12.66
C SER A 119 5.50 -21.23 -14.19
N GLU A 120 6.49 -20.48 -14.70
CA GLU A 120 6.58 -20.23 -16.15
C GLU A 120 6.80 -21.53 -16.96
N GLU A 121 7.37 -22.56 -16.32
CA GLU A 121 7.55 -23.91 -16.87
C GLU A 121 6.24 -24.66 -17.09
N VAL A 122 5.18 -24.32 -16.36
CA VAL A 122 3.87 -25.00 -16.42
C VAL A 122 2.85 -24.10 -17.11
N GLY A 123 2.64 -22.91 -16.54
CA GLY A 123 1.63 -21.94 -16.98
C GLY A 123 2.06 -21.06 -18.17
N GLY A 124 3.28 -21.23 -18.68
CA GLY A 124 3.88 -20.34 -19.67
C GLY A 124 3.99 -18.90 -19.16
N THR A 125 4.05 -17.92 -20.06
CA THR A 125 3.94 -16.50 -19.70
C THR A 125 2.59 -16.21 -19.05
N ASN A 126 2.64 -16.02 -17.73
CA ASN A 126 1.53 -15.64 -16.85
C ASN A 126 2.05 -14.71 -15.75
N GLY A 127 1.16 -14.10 -14.98
CA GLY A 127 1.54 -13.13 -13.95
C GLY A 127 2.48 -13.69 -12.87
N ILE A 128 2.13 -14.85 -12.27
CA ILE A 128 2.89 -15.48 -11.18
C ILE A 128 4.27 -15.93 -11.67
N GLY A 129 4.30 -16.75 -12.72
CA GLY A 129 5.54 -17.33 -13.26
C GLY A 129 6.50 -16.25 -13.75
N THR A 130 6.00 -15.24 -14.46
CA THR A 130 6.85 -14.14 -14.96
C THR A 130 7.44 -13.34 -13.79
N ALA A 131 6.66 -13.07 -12.75
CA ALA A 131 7.13 -12.36 -11.57
C ALA A 131 8.22 -13.13 -10.81
N LEU A 132 8.04 -14.45 -10.63
CA LEU A 132 9.04 -15.33 -10.02
C LEU A 132 10.32 -15.42 -10.85
N ARG A 133 10.21 -15.48 -12.19
CA ARG A 133 11.38 -15.59 -13.07
C ARG A 133 12.19 -14.31 -13.18
N THR A 134 11.54 -13.16 -13.10
CA THR A 134 12.21 -11.86 -13.27
C THR A 134 12.58 -11.20 -11.94
N PHE A 135 12.08 -11.73 -10.81
CA PHE A 135 12.14 -11.09 -9.50
C PHE A 135 11.62 -9.64 -9.52
N ALA A 136 10.67 -9.35 -10.42
CA ALA A 136 10.09 -8.05 -10.67
C ALA A 136 8.57 -8.18 -10.88
N PRO A 137 7.80 -7.11 -10.59
CA PRO A 137 6.37 -7.11 -10.86
C PRO A 137 6.06 -7.28 -12.36
N ALA A 138 5.01 -8.04 -12.67
CA ALA A 138 4.56 -8.34 -14.02
C ALA A 138 3.08 -7.97 -14.20
N ALA A 139 2.77 -7.27 -15.30
CA ALA A 139 1.40 -7.03 -15.77
C ALA A 139 1.21 -7.79 -17.08
N VAL A 140 0.51 -8.92 -17.03
CA VAL A 140 0.24 -9.77 -18.19
C VAL A 140 -1.20 -9.51 -18.62
N TYR A 141 -1.37 -8.87 -19.78
CA TYR A 141 -2.66 -8.39 -20.22
C TYR A 141 -3.13 -9.12 -21.49
N LEU A 142 -4.23 -9.86 -21.40
CA LEU A 142 -4.89 -10.54 -22.51
C LEU A 142 -3.92 -11.41 -23.32
N ASN A 143 -3.64 -11.01 -24.56
CA ASN A 143 -2.77 -11.70 -25.51
C ASN A 143 -1.28 -11.68 -25.12
N ASP A 144 -0.92 -11.11 -23.96
CA ASP A 144 0.41 -11.29 -23.39
C ASP A 144 0.62 -12.70 -22.85
N HIS A 145 -0.46 -13.39 -22.47
CA HIS A 145 -0.38 -14.77 -21.99
C HIS A 145 0.16 -15.70 -23.07
N PHE A 146 0.93 -16.71 -22.64
CA PHE A 146 1.50 -17.68 -23.58
C PHE A 146 0.45 -18.60 -24.18
N TYR A 147 -0.41 -19.20 -23.35
CA TYR A 147 -1.46 -20.09 -23.83
C TYR A 147 -2.65 -19.32 -24.40
N ALA A 148 -3.17 -19.79 -25.53
CA ALA A 148 -4.31 -19.18 -26.21
C ALA A 148 -5.57 -19.12 -25.32
N ASP A 149 -5.79 -20.15 -24.50
CA ASP A 149 -6.90 -20.27 -23.56
C ASP A 149 -6.94 -19.15 -22.51
N LEU A 150 -5.77 -18.56 -22.21
CA LEU A 150 -5.62 -17.51 -21.21
C LEU A 150 -5.68 -16.09 -21.81
N THR A 151 -5.84 -15.96 -23.13
CA THR A 151 -5.85 -14.65 -23.82
C THR A 151 -7.03 -13.76 -23.43
N GLY A 152 -8.05 -14.31 -22.75
CA GLY A 152 -9.16 -13.55 -22.17
C GLY A 152 -8.91 -13.04 -20.75
N GLN A 153 -7.75 -13.33 -20.16
CA GLN A 153 -7.43 -13.01 -18.77
C GLN A 153 -6.44 -11.84 -18.67
N ALA A 154 -6.45 -11.18 -17.53
CA ALA A 154 -5.45 -10.17 -17.16
C ALA A 154 -4.95 -10.44 -15.74
N CYS A 155 -3.63 -10.42 -15.57
CA CYS A 155 -2.94 -10.70 -14.31
C CYS A 155 -2.01 -9.54 -13.95
N ALA A 156 -2.13 -9.03 -12.73
CA ALA A 156 -1.23 -8.05 -12.14
C ALA A 156 -0.56 -8.69 -10.93
N SER A 157 0.74 -8.92 -11.03
CA SER A 157 1.47 -9.72 -10.05
C SER A 157 2.72 -9.01 -9.56
N ALA A 158 3.03 -9.16 -8.27
CA ALA A 158 4.22 -8.60 -7.66
C ALA A 158 4.87 -9.64 -6.73
N PRO A 159 6.17 -9.95 -6.91
CA PRO A 159 6.87 -10.83 -5.99
C PRO A 159 7.11 -10.10 -4.67
N PHE A 160 7.07 -10.85 -3.57
CA PHE A 160 7.44 -10.36 -2.25
C PHE A 160 8.59 -11.18 -1.66
N PHE A 161 9.47 -10.49 -0.94
CA PHE A 161 10.73 -11.01 -0.44
C PHE A 161 10.74 -11.18 1.08
N GLY A 162 11.54 -12.13 1.52
CA GLY A 162 11.73 -12.46 2.91
C GLY A 162 12.73 -11.54 3.60
N PRO A 163 12.89 -11.70 4.92
CA PRO A 163 13.85 -10.95 5.72
C PRO A 163 15.31 -11.11 5.29
N ASP A 164 15.61 -12.22 4.64
CA ASP A 164 16.88 -12.58 4.03
C ASP A 164 17.06 -12.02 2.61
N GLY A 165 16.02 -11.43 2.00
CA GLY A 165 16.03 -10.93 0.63
C GLY A 165 15.71 -11.99 -0.42
N GLU A 166 15.42 -13.23 -0.01
CA GLU A 166 14.97 -14.30 -0.89
C GLU A 166 13.50 -14.14 -1.27
N VAL A 167 13.08 -14.63 -2.44
CA VAL A 167 11.67 -14.57 -2.81
C VAL A 167 10.87 -15.55 -1.94
N LEU A 168 9.82 -15.04 -1.28
CA LEU A 168 8.90 -15.88 -0.53
C LEU A 168 7.74 -16.34 -1.41
N GLY A 169 7.27 -15.46 -2.29
CA GLY A 169 6.13 -15.74 -3.15
C GLY A 169 5.72 -14.55 -4.01
N VAL A 170 4.49 -14.61 -4.52
CA VAL A 170 3.89 -13.59 -5.39
C VAL A 170 2.48 -13.27 -4.95
N ILE A 171 2.16 -11.99 -4.86
CA ILE A 171 0.77 -11.49 -4.86
C ILE A 171 0.30 -11.46 -6.31
N ASN A 172 -0.81 -12.13 -6.61
CA ASN A 172 -1.39 -12.18 -7.95
C ASN A 172 -2.84 -11.72 -7.93
N LEU A 173 -3.16 -10.74 -8.78
CA LEU A 173 -4.50 -10.21 -8.96
C LEU A 173 -4.94 -10.55 -10.38
N SER A 174 -5.97 -11.37 -10.53
CA SER A 174 -6.42 -11.82 -11.85
C SER A 174 -7.91 -11.61 -12.09
N THR A 175 -8.27 -11.40 -13.35
CA THR A 175 -9.65 -11.25 -13.81
C THR A 175 -9.80 -11.76 -15.25
N GLN A 176 -11.00 -12.25 -15.57
CA GLN A 176 -11.41 -12.55 -16.94
C GLN A 176 -12.50 -11.60 -17.44
N ASN A 177 -12.54 -10.37 -16.91
CA ASN A 177 -13.50 -9.35 -17.32
C ASN A 177 -13.25 -8.91 -18.79
N PRO A 178 -14.16 -9.21 -19.75
CA PRO A 178 -13.95 -8.90 -21.16
C PRO A 178 -13.99 -7.41 -21.46
N GLY A 179 -14.57 -6.60 -20.57
CA GLY A 179 -14.68 -5.14 -20.69
C GLY A 179 -13.60 -4.38 -19.92
N LEU A 180 -12.55 -5.05 -19.42
CA LEU A 180 -11.52 -4.44 -18.59
C LEU A 180 -10.79 -3.30 -19.34
N PRO A 181 -10.85 -2.04 -18.84
CA PRO A 181 -10.08 -0.96 -19.45
C PRO A 181 -8.58 -1.12 -19.16
N PRO A 182 -7.66 -0.85 -20.12
CA PRO A 182 -6.22 -0.93 -19.89
C PRO A 182 -5.72 -0.04 -18.74
N LEU A 183 -6.34 1.13 -18.54
CA LEU A 183 -6.00 2.02 -17.43
C LEU A 183 -6.35 1.40 -16.07
N ALA A 184 -7.50 0.73 -15.97
CA ALA A 184 -7.90 0.03 -14.74
C ALA A 184 -6.92 -1.08 -14.40
N HIS A 185 -6.46 -1.84 -15.40
CA HIS A 185 -5.44 -2.86 -15.19
C HIS A 185 -4.10 -2.29 -14.69
N ARG A 186 -3.68 -1.11 -15.19
CA ARG A 186 -2.47 -0.43 -14.67
C ARG A 186 -2.61 0.02 -13.22
N VAL A 187 -3.81 0.44 -12.79
CA VAL A 187 -4.07 0.76 -11.39
C VAL A 187 -3.93 -0.49 -10.53
N VAL A 188 -4.54 -1.61 -10.96
CA VAL A 188 -4.44 -2.90 -10.24
C VAL A 188 -3.00 -3.41 -10.19
N PHE A 189 -2.21 -3.17 -11.23
CA PHE A 189 -0.78 -3.45 -11.20
C PHE A 189 -0.05 -2.69 -10.07
N GLY A 190 -0.34 -1.40 -9.89
CA GLY A 190 0.17 -0.62 -8.76
C GLY A 190 -0.30 -1.17 -7.40
N VAL A 191 -1.57 -1.61 -7.32
CA VAL A 191 -2.12 -2.24 -6.11
C VAL A 191 -1.36 -3.53 -5.74
N ALA A 192 -1.06 -4.39 -6.72
CA ALA A 192 -0.28 -5.60 -6.49
C ALA A 192 1.12 -5.28 -5.90
N GLN A 193 1.79 -4.25 -6.43
CA GLN A 193 3.09 -3.81 -5.92
C GLN A 193 3.00 -3.33 -4.46
N ILE A 194 2.03 -2.47 -4.15
CA ILE A 194 1.81 -1.95 -2.80
C ILE A 194 1.49 -3.08 -1.81
N ALA A 195 0.68 -4.06 -2.22
CA ALA A 195 0.34 -5.21 -1.39
C ALA A 195 1.57 -6.07 -1.09
N ALA A 196 2.41 -6.34 -2.10
CA ALA A 196 3.68 -7.04 -1.91
C ALA A 196 4.61 -6.29 -0.93
N GLU A 197 4.81 -4.99 -1.11
CA GLU A 197 5.67 -4.16 -0.24
C GLU A 197 5.19 -4.12 1.22
N ARG A 198 3.87 -4.03 1.44
CA ARG A 198 3.26 -4.09 2.77
C ARG A 198 3.51 -5.44 3.42
N LEU A 199 3.38 -6.51 2.64
CA LEU A 199 3.60 -7.86 3.10
C LEU A 199 5.08 -8.07 3.51
N GLU A 200 6.04 -7.64 2.68
CA GLU A 200 7.47 -7.65 2.99
C GLU A 200 7.79 -6.90 4.28
N THR A 201 7.28 -5.68 4.40
CA THR A 201 7.50 -4.82 5.58
C THR A 201 7.02 -5.53 6.85
N ARG A 202 5.85 -6.16 6.79
CA ARG A 202 5.26 -6.84 7.93
C ARG A 202 6.01 -8.12 8.28
N TYR A 203 6.40 -8.93 7.29
CA TYR A 203 7.26 -10.10 7.47
C TYR A 203 8.59 -9.74 8.12
N PHE A 204 9.27 -8.70 7.61
CA PHE A 204 10.55 -8.27 8.15
C PHE A 204 10.43 -7.87 9.62
N ARG A 205 9.41 -7.07 9.96
CA ARG A 205 9.17 -6.61 11.34
C ARG A 205 8.84 -7.73 12.30
N GLU A 206 8.02 -8.69 11.87
CA GLU A 206 7.63 -9.81 12.72
C GLU A 206 8.81 -10.76 12.95
N HIS A 207 9.56 -11.08 11.89
CA HIS A 207 10.74 -11.95 11.98
C HIS A 207 11.82 -11.36 12.89
N PHE A 208 12.09 -10.06 12.76
CA PHE A 208 13.10 -9.35 13.55
C PHE A 208 12.53 -8.59 14.75
N ARG A 209 11.34 -8.96 15.26
CA ARG A 209 10.67 -8.24 16.37
C ARG A 209 11.49 -8.13 17.66
N LYS A 210 12.46 -9.03 17.84
CA LYS A 210 13.40 -9.08 18.98
C LYS A 210 14.74 -8.37 18.72
N HIS A 211 14.88 -7.71 17.58
CA HIS A 211 16.07 -6.99 17.16
C HIS A 211 15.76 -5.51 17.00
N PHE A 212 16.78 -4.67 16.93
CA PHE A 212 16.59 -3.29 16.52
C PHE A 212 16.31 -3.28 15.02
N ILE A 213 15.31 -2.54 14.57
CA ILE A 213 15.02 -2.39 13.15
C ILE A 213 15.21 -0.93 12.77
N VAL A 214 16.19 -0.66 11.91
CA VAL A 214 16.43 0.66 11.32
C VAL A 214 15.79 0.68 9.93
N THR A 215 14.80 1.54 9.76
CA THR A 215 14.15 1.81 8.48
C THR A 215 14.75 3.06 7.87
N LEU A 216 15.29 2.94 6.66
CA LEU A 216 15.88 4.00 5.86
C LEU A 216 14.79 4.58 4.96
N ALA A 217 14.35 5.79 5.29
CA ALA A 217 13.48 6.58 4.45
C ALA A 217 14.31 7.46 3.51
N GLY A 218 13.93 7.46 2.23
CA GLY A 218 14.54 8.24 1.17
C GLY A 218 13.57 8.40 -0.01
N ASP A 219 14.03 8.95 -1.13
CA ASP A 219 13.20 9.19 -2.33
C ASP A 219 12.76 7.90 -3.06
N THR A 220 13.09 6.72 -2.53
CA THR A 220 12.72 5.44 -3.14
C THR A 220 11.30 5.03 -2.78
N LYS A 221 10.59 4.39 -3.71
CA LYS A 221 9.21 3.91 -3.52
C LYS A 221 9.05 2.98 -2.31
N THR A 222 10.07 2.19 -2.00
CA THR A 222 10.07 1.21 -0.90
C THR A 222 11.16 1.57 0.11
N PRO A 223 10.86 1.64 1.42
CA PRO A 223 11.87 1.92 2.44
C PRO A 223 12.81 0.72 2.65
N GLY A 224 14.10 1.00 2.85
CA GLY A 224 15.08 -0.03 3.20
C GLY A 224 14.99 -0.39 4.69
N MET A 225 15.05 -1.65 5.07
CA MET A 225 15.03 -2.07 6.48
C MET A 225 16.26 -2.90 6.81
N LEU A 226 16.92 -2.59 7.93
CA LEU A 226 18.03 -3.33 8.49
C LEU A 226 17.68 -3.78 9.91
N ALA A 227 17.96 -5.03 10.24
CA ALA A 227 17.84 -5.55 11.59
C ALA A 227 19.23 -5.65 12.24
N PHE A 228 19.33 -5.26 13.50
CA PHE A 228 20.57 -5.28 14.27
C PHE A 228 20.42 -6.04 15.59
N ASP A 229 21.43 -6.82 15.95
CA ASP A 229 21.55 -7.39 17.30
C ASP A 229 21.98 -6.35 18.34
N THR A 230 22.13 -6.79 19.59
CA THR A 230 22.56 -5.96 20.72
C THR A 230 24.01 -5.48 20.61
N ASP A 231 24.83 -6.12 19.77
CA ASP A 231 26.20 -5.72 19.44
C ASP A 231 26.25 -4.83 18.19
N TYR A 232 25.08 -4.40 17.70
CA TYR A 232 24.88 -3.60 16.49
C TYR A 232 25.41 -4.25 15.21
N LYS A 233 25.50 -5.58 15.16
CA LYS A 233 25.75 -6.32 13.93
C LYS A 233 24.48 -6.45 13.12
N ILE A 234 24.60 -6.33 11.80
CA ILE A 234 23.48 -6.53 10.89
C ILE A 234 23.11 -8.00 10.93
N VAL A 235 21.90 -8.33 11.38
CA VAL A 235 21.38 -9.69 11.37
C VAL A 235 20.34 -9.91 10.27
N GLY A 236 19.91 -8.84 9.60
CA GLY A 236 18.99 -8.91 8.48
C GLY A 236 18.95 -7.63 7.65
N ALA A 237 18.62 -7.75 6.38
CA ALA A 237 18.51 -6.62 5.46
C ALA A 237 17.45 -6.91 4.39
N SER A 238 16.44 -6.04 4.27
CA SER A 238 15.42 -6.17 3.23
C SER A 238 16.04 -5.99 1.84
N LYS A 239 15.36 -6.48 0.79
CA LYS A 239 15.79 -6.30 -0.60
C LYS A 239 16.08 -4.82 -0.92
N ALA A 240 15.21 -3.91 -0.46
CA ALA A 240 15.40 -2.48 -0.63
C ALA A 240 16.67 -1.96 0.10
N ALA A 241 16.93 -2.39 1.34
CA ALA A 241 18.15 -2.01 2.05
C ALA A 241 19.41 -2.55 1.37
N ARG A 242 19.40 -3.81 0.92
CA ARG A 242 20.50 -4.42 0.17
C ARG A 242 20.82 -3.64 -1.10
N ALA A 243 19.80 -3.23 -1.85
CA ALA A 243 19.97 -2.41 -3.05
C ALA A 243 20.50 -1.00 -2.72
N LEU A 244 19.92 -0.32 -1.73
CA LEU A 244 20.30 1.03 -1.32
C LEU A 244 21.74 1.13 -0.81
N LEU A 245 22.18 0.13 -0.05
CA LEU A 245 23.46 0.13 0.65
C LEU A 245 24.51 -0.77 -0.01
N ARG A 246 24.15 -1.42 -1.12
CA ARG A 246 24.99 -2.40 -1.84
C ARG A 246 25.53 -3.48 -0.90
N LEU A 247 24.63 -4.04 -0.08
CA LEU A 247 24.96 -5.12 0.86
C LEU A 247 24.79 -6.47 0.16
N ASP A 248 25.83 -7.29 0.23
CA ASP A 248 25.80 -8.71 -0.11
C ASP A 248 25.56 -9.56 1.15
N ASP A 249 25.38 -10.87 0.98
CA ASP A 249 25.15 -11.80 2.09
C ASP A 249 26.32 -11.87 3.07
N SER A 250 27.55 -11.57 2.60
CA SER A 250 28.71 -11.55 3.48
C SER A 250 28.60 -10.47 4.55
N ALA A 251 27.79 -9.42 4.33
CA ALA A 251 27.57 -8.35 5.30
C ALA A 251 26.70 -8.79 6.50
N ILE A 252 25.86 -9.81 6.33
CA ILE A 252 24.95 -10.30 7.37
C ILE A 252 25.77 -11.09 8.41
N GLY A 253 25.66 -10.72 9.68
CA GLY A 253 26.40 -11.27 10.82
C GLY A 253 27.84 -10.75 10.96
N SER A 254 28.39 -10.08 9.94
CA SER A 254 29.78 -9.61 9.92
C SER A 254 29.92 -8.10 10.07
N ARG A 255 29.10 -7.31 9.36
CA ARG A 255 29.17 -5.85 9.39
C ARG A 255 28.34 -5.30 10.53
N SER A 256 28.90 -4.32 11.22
CA SER A 256 28.17 -3.53 12.21
C SER A 256 27.49 -2.32 11.58
N LEU A 257 26.60 -1.69 12.33
CA LEU A 257 25.99 -0.39 12.00
C LEU A 257 27.03 0.61 11.50
N TRP A 258 28.14 0.75 12.23
CA TRP A 258 29.23 1.69 11.90
C TRP A 258 30.18 1.19 10.81
N GLY A 259 30.04 -0.08 10.41
CA GLY A 259 30.67 -0.63 9.21
C GLY A 259 29.88 -0.34 7.93
N VAL A 260 28.70 0.27 8.03
CA VAL A 260 27.84 0.65 6.89
C VAL A 260 27.49 2.13 6.88
N PHE A 261 27.39 2.75 8.06
CA PHE A 261 27.09 4.18 8.21
C PHE A 261 28.23 4.95 8.86
N GLU A 262 28.37 6.22 8.49
CA GLU A 262 29.26 7.18 9.15
C GLU A 262 28.88 7.30 10.63
N LYS A 263 29.88 7.19 11.51
CA LYS A 263 29.69 7.34 12.95
C LYS A 263 29.53 8.81 13.31
N SER A 264 28.36 9.20 13.79
CA SER A 264 28.12 10.54 14.34
C SER A 264 28.71 10.67 15.74
N ARG A 265 29.30 11.83 16.08
CA ARG A 265 29.82 12.11 17.43
C ARG A 265 28.71 12.18 18.49
N ASP A 266 27.49 12.52 18.08
CA ASP A 266 26.34 12.73 18.97
C ASP A 266 25.47 11.48 19.13
N ALA A 267 25.78 10.40 18.40
CA ALA A 267 25.01 9.16 18.46
C ALA A 267 25.93 7.95 18.25
N SER A 268 26.54 7.49 19.35
CA SER A 268 27.54 6.42 19.34
C SER A 268 26.96 5.01 19.50
N SER A 269 25.66 4.90 19.77
CA SER A 269 24.89 3.66 19.97
C SER A 269 23.50 3.74 19.30
N LEU A 270 22.86 2.59 19.05
CA LEU A 270 21.47 2.55 18.55
C LEU A 270 20.48 3.16 19.55
N GLU A 271 20.73 3.02 20.85
CA GLU A 271 19.91 3.59 21.91
C GLU A 271 19.92 5.12 21.87
N MET A 272 21.08 5.74 21.66
CA MET A 272 21.19 7.19 21.47
C MET A 272 20.60 7.64 20.13
N LEU A 273 20.74 6.84 19.07
CA LEU A 273 20.11 7.12 17.78
C LEU A 273 18.57 7.11 17.90
N CYS A 274 17.98 6.20 18.69
CA CYS A 274 16.53 6.17 18.96
C CYS A 274 16.02 7.47 19.59
N GLU A 275 16.87 8.18 20.33
CA GLU A 275 16.48 9.37 21.11
C GLU A 275 16.72 10.68 20.34
N ASN A 276 17.75 10.72 19.48
CA ASN A 276 18.28 11.99 18.96
C ASN A 276 18.49 12.04 17.45
N ALA A 277 18.55 10.91 16.74
CA ALA A 277 19.02 10.91 15.36
C ALA A 277 17.90 11.01 14.33
N ARG A 278 18.10 11.92 13.37
CA ARG A 278 17.17 12.16 12.26
C ARG A 278 17.63 11.54 10.95
N GLY A 279 18.88 11.09 10.86
CA GLY A 279 19.37 10.45 9.67
C GLY A 279 20.73 9.78 9.82
N LEU A 280 21.00 8.82 8.94
CA LEU A 280 22.29 8.12 8.82
C LEU A 280 22.82 8.30 7.41
N ARG A 281 24.14 8.53 7.30
CA ARG A 281 24.82 8.60 6.01
C ARG A 281 25.61 7.30 5.77
N PRO A 282 25.41 6.59 4.65
CA PRO A 282 26.22 5.43 4.32
C PRO A 282 27.67 5.83 4.04
N LEU A 283 28.60 4.95 4.35
CA LEU A 283 30.02 5.13 4.06
C LEU A 283 30.26 5.24 2.53
N GLY A 284 31.19 6.12 2.12
CA GLY A 284 31.64 6.22 0.72
C GLY A 284 30.89 7.23 -0.16
N ASN A 285 30.44 8.36 0.40
CA ASN A 285 29.65 9.43 -0.26
C ASN A 285 28.19 9.09 -0.56
N GLY A 286 27.49 8.45 0.38
CA GLY A 286 26.04 8.27 0.30
C GLY A 286 25.25 9.55 0.64
N ARG A 287 24.05 9.69 0.07
CA ARG A 287 23.06 10.67 0.54
C ARG A 287 22.66 10.33 1.98
N MET A 288 22.34 11.33 2.79
CA MET A 288 21.80 11.10 4.13
C MET A 288 20.39 10.53 4.02
N PHE A 289 20.13 9.40 4.67
CA PHE A 289 18.81 8.81 4.79
C PHE A 289 18.17 9.28 6.08
N ASP A 290 16.88 9.60 6.04
CA ASP A 290 16.12 9.72 7.27
C ASP A 290 15.96 8.31 7.85
N VAL A 291 16.08 8.16 9.17
CA VAL A 291 16.02 6.84 9.80
C VAL A 291 14.95 6.76 10.87
N PHE A 292 14.20 5.66 10.87
CA PHE A 292 13.26 5.30 11.93
C PHE A 292 13.76 4.04 12.61
N ILE A 293 13.87 4.06 13.94
CA ILE A 293 14.42 2.93 14.70
C ILE A 293 13.33 2.34 15.59
N GLN A 294 12.99 1.09 15.35
CA GLN A 294 12.13 0.28 16.21
C GLN A 294 13.00 -0.53 17.17
N ARG A 295 12.67 -0.48 18.46
CA ARG A 295 13.39 -1.22 19.52
C ARG A 295 12.92 -2.69 19.57
N PRO A 296 13.78 -3.61 20.04
CA PRO A 296 13.39 -4.98 20.38
C PRO A 296 12.18 -5.00 21.31
N THR A 297 11.17 -5.81 21.00
CA THR A 297 10.12 -6.12 21.97
C THR A 297 10.69 -7.00 23.07
N SER A 298 10.90 -6.41 24.26
CA SER A 298 11.27 -7.16 25.46
C SER A 298 10.06 -7.99 25.87
N GLY A 299 10.19 -9.31 25.90
CA GLY A 299 9.13 -10.17 26.41
C GLY A 299 8.90 -9.91 27.89
N VAL A 300 7.91 -9.08 28.24
CA VAL A 300 7.30 -8.99 29.56
C VAL A 300 5.80 -8.70 29.38
N GLY A 301 4.98 -9.47 30.08
CA GLY A 301 3.53 -9.42 30.05
C GLY A 301 2.93 -8.08 30.49
N GLY A 302 1.60 -8.03 30.38
CA GLY A 302 0.78 -6.84 30.57
C GLY A 302 1.18 -5.98 31.77
N LEU A 303 1.42 -4.71 31.48
CA LEU A 303 1.35 -3.64 32.46
C LEU A 303 0.43 -2.59 31.88
N THR A 304 -0.83 -2.71 32.29
CA THR A 304 -1.84 -1.66 32.21
C THR A 304 -1.31 -0.44 32.96
N THR A 305 -0.70 0.50 32.26
CA THR A 305 -0.45 1.83 32.81
C THR A 305 -1.81 2.53 32.94
N ARG A 306 -2.35 2.48 34.16
CA ARG A 306 -3.46 3.34 34.59
C ARG A 306 -3.03 4.80 34.42
N SER A 307 -3.46 5.41 33.32
CA SER A 307 -3.44 6.87 33.17
C SER A 307 -4.73 7.42 33.80
N SER A 308 -4.55 8.27 34.80
CA SER A 308 -5.61 8.92 35.56
C SER A 308 -6.50 9.76 34.65
N ALA A 309 -7.76 9.36 34.52
CA ALA A 309 -8.79 10.13 33.85
C ALA A 309 -9.08 11.43 34.61
N ALA A 310 -8.64 12.57 34.05
CA ALA A 310 -9.23 13.85 34.36
C ALA A 310 -10.55 13.97 33.56
N LYS A 311 -11.68 13.91 34.27
CA LYS A 311 -13.02 14.13 33.70
C LYS A 311 -13.12 15.58 33.20
N ILE A 312 -13.20 15.77 31.89
CA ILE A 312 -13.81 16.94 31.28
C ILE A 312 -15.22 16.52 30.87
N ALA A 313 -16.23 17.11 31.52
CA ALA A 313 -17.63 16.82 31.24
C ALA A 313 -18.05 17.45 29.91
N SER A 314 -18.46 16.62 28.94
CA SER A 314 -19.13 17.07 27.72
C SER A 314 -20.64 17.13 27.93
N LYS A 315 -21.24 18.29 27.61
CA LYS A 315 -22.69 18.52 27.51
C LYS A 315 -23.33 17.63 26.40
N PRO A 316 -24.65 17.35 26.46
CA PRO A 316 -25.29 16.40 25.55
C PRO A 316 -25.39 16.98 24.13
N VAL A 317 -24.92 16.23 23.14
CA VAL A 317 -25.03 16.55 21.72
C VAL A 317 -26.35 15.98 21.17
N ARG A 318 -27.03 16.78 20.34
CA ARG A 318 -28.27 16.44 19.60
C ARG A 318 -28.11 15.14 18.79
N GLN A 319 -29.21 14.43 18.55
CA GLN A 319 -29.29 13.22 17.71
C GLN A 319 -28.45 13.39 16.42
N ALA A 320 -27.39 12.60 16.30
CA ALA A 320 -26.49 12.65 15.16
C ALA A 320 -27.06 11.86 13.99
N THR A 321 -26.95 12.42 12.78
CA THR A 321 -27.36 11.76 11.54
C THR A 321 -26.58 10.46 11.34
N THR A 322 -27.28 9.36 11.11
CA THR A 322 -26.65 8.04 10.88
C THR A 322 -26.18 7.88 9.43
N LEU A 323 -25.28 6.93 9.17
CA LEU A 323 -24.89 6.57 7.80
C LEU A 323 -26.11 6.09 7.01
N ALA A 324 -27.01 5.34 7.63
CA ALA A 324 -28.25 4.89 7.00
C ALA A 324 -29.14 6.07 6.54
N GLU A 325 -29.25 7.12 7.36
CA GLU A 325 -29.97 8.35 6.99
C GLU A 325 -29.25 9.12 5.86
N CYS A 326 -27.92 9.10 5.82
CA CYS A 326 -27.15 9.69 4.71
C CYS A 326 -27.36 8.94 3.39
N ALA A 327 -27.57 7.62 3.45
CA ALA A 327 -27.86 6.78 2.29
C ALA A 327 -29.25 7.02 1.70
N GLY A 328 -30.25 7.34 2.53
CA GLY A 328 -31.64 7.39 2.09
C GLY A 328 -32.10 6.05 1.52
N HIS A 329 -32.87 6.08 0.43
CA HIS A 329 -33.32 4.87 -0.26
C HIS A 329 -32.53 4.60 -1.55
N ASP A 330 -31.51 5.40 -1.85
CA ASP A 330 -30.75 5.29 -3.09
C ASP A 330 -29.83 4.05 -3.08
N PRO A 331 -29.97 3.11 -4.03
CA PRO A 331 -29.18 1.87 -4.05
C PRO A 331 -27.68 2.12 -4.29
N GLN A 332 -27.31 3.15 -5.06
CA GLN A 332 -25.92 3.48 -5.33
C GLN A 332 -25.26 4.07 -4.08
N MET A 333 -25.95 4.99 -3.41
CA MET A 333 -25.50 5.57 -2.14
C MET A 333 -25.36 4.49 -1.07
N LYS A 334 -26.33 3.58 -0.93
CA LYS A 334 -26.24 2.46 0.02
C LYS A 334 -25.00 1.58 -0.21
N ARG A 335 -24.73 1.21 -1.46
CA ARG A 335 -23.52 0.45 -1.83
C ARG A 335 -22.24 1.23 -1.50
N ASN A 336 -22.21 2.51 -1.84
CA ASN A 336 -21.07 3.39 -1.54
C ASN A 336 -20.82 3.46 -0.02
N LEU A 337 -21.87 3.52 0.80
CA LEU A 337 -21.74 3.55 2.26
C LEU A 337 -21.32 2.21 2.86
N ASP A 338 -21.78 1.09 2.30
CA ASP A 338 -21.32 -0.24 2.72
C ASP A 338 -19.82 -0.41 2.46
N ILE A 339 -19.31 0.06 1.32
CA ILE A 339 -17.88 0.07 1.00
C ILE A 339 -17.14 1.02 1.95
N LEU A 340 -17.65 2.25 2.10
CA LEU A 340 -17.07 3.27 2.96
C LEU A 340 -16.90 2.78 4.41
N LYS A 341 -17.94 2.15 4.98
CA LYS A 341 -17.92 1.62 6.35
C LYS A 341 -16.87 0.52 6.52
N LYS A 342 -16.76 -0.41 5.56
CA LYS A 342 -15.77 -1.50 5.60
C LYS A 342 -14.35 -0.95 5.51
N VAL A 343 -14.08 -0.11 4.52
CA VAL A 343 -12.76 0.51 4.28
C VAL A 343 -12.32 1.33 5.48
N PHE A 344 -13.23 2.13 6.03
CA PHE A 344 -12.94 2.96 7.19
C PHE A 344 -12.65 2.11 8.44
N SER A 345 -13.34 0.99 8.63
CA SER A 345 -13.05 0.05 9.74
C SER A 345 -11.68 -0.63 9.60
N CYS A 346 -11.14 -0.74 8.39
CA CYS A 346 -9.80 -1.27 8.14
C CYS A 346 -8.66 -0.26 8.41
N GLY A 347 -8.97 0.95 8.88
CA GLY A 347 -7.98 1.99 9.16
C GLY A 347 -7.43 2.70 7.91
N LEU A 348 -8.06 2.53 6.75
CA LEU A 348 -7.64 3.17 5.50
C LEU A 348 -8.08 4.63 5.42
N HIS A 349 -7.30 5.43 4.68
CA HIS A 349 -7.69 6.78 4.28
C HIS A 349 -8.73 6.72 3.16
N VAL A 350 -9.69 7.64 3.20
CA VAL A 350 -10.78 7.72 2.23
C VAL A 350 -10.69 9.02 1.46
N LEU A 351 -10.90 8.97 0.14
CA LEU A 351 -11.13 10.14 -0.69
C LEU A 351 -12.59 10.18 -1.16
N LEU A 352 -13.34 11.20 -0.74
CA LEU A 352 -14.70 11.47 -1.14
C LEU A 352 -14.72 12.45 -2.32
N LEU A 353 -15.28 12.01 -3.44
CA LEU A 353 -15.54 12.87 -4.61
C LEU A 353 -17.02 13.23 -4.66
N GLY A 354 -17.35 14.41 -5.13
CA GLY A 354 -18.73 14.83 -5.34
C GLY A 354 -18.88 16.34 -5.32
N GLU A 355 -19.99 16.83 -5.87
CA GLU A 355 -20.25 18.26 -6.01
C GLU A 355 -20.29 18.98 -4.64
N THR A 356 -20.15 20.29 -4.67
CA THR A 356 -20.34 21.11 -3.47
C THR A 356 -21.78 20.96 -2.99
N GLY A 357 -21.98 20.73 -1.69
CA GLY A 357 -23.31 20.62 -1.09
C GLY A 357 -23.96 19.23 -1.10
N VAL A 358 -23.30 18.18 -1.63
CA VAL A 358 -23.84 16.79 -1.61
C VAL A 358 -23.79 16.10 -0.22
N GLY A 359 -23.40 16.82 0.83
CA GLY A 359 -23.38 16.29 2.21
C GLY A 359 -22.10 15.55 2.62
N LYS A 360 -20.94 15.85 2.00
CA LYS A 360 -19.64 15.22 2.32
C LYS A 360 -19.25 15.33 3.81
N ASP A 361 -19.48 16.50 4.42
CA ASP A 361 -19.22 16.73 5.85
C ASP A 361 -20.15 15.91 6.75
N THR A 362 -21.45 15.94 6.48
CA THR A 362 -22.46 15.16 7.22
C THR A 362 -22.16 13.66 7.16
N LEU A 363 -21.81 13.16 5.97
CA LEU A 363 -21.47 11.77 5.77
C LEU A 363 -20.20 11.38 6.57
N THR A 364 -19.20 12.24 6.55
CA THR A 364 -17.92 11.98 7.25
C THR A 364 -18.09 11.98 8.76
N ARG A 365 -18.97 12.84 9.31
CA ARG A 365 -19.34 12.82 10.74
C ARG A 365 -20.08 11.53 11.11
N ALA A 366 -21.05 11.13 10.29
CA ALA A 366 -21.78 9.88 10.50
C ALA A 366 -20.81 8.66 10.46
N LEU A 367 -19.87 8.66 9.51
CA LEU A 367 -18.85 7.63 9.39
C LEU A 367 -17.97 7.52 10.64
N HIS A 368 -17.50 8.66 11.17
CA HIS A 368 -16.71 8.69 12.39
C HIS A 368 -17.49 8.15 13.59
N LEU A 369 -18.75 8.57 13.77
CA LEU A 369 -19.60 8.16 14.90
C LEU A 369 -19.96 6.67 14.86
N GLU A 370 -19.98 6.05 13.68
CA GLU A 370 -20.22 4.61 13.51
C GLU A 370 -18.94 3.77 13.42
N SER A 371 -17.76 4.37 13.61
CA SER A 371 -16.47 3.69 13.53
C SER A 371 -15.92 3.24 14.88
N ASP A 372 -14.90 2.39 14.86
CA ASP A 372 -14.12 2.01 16.06
C ASP A 372 -13.45 3.21 16.76
N ARG A 373 -13.35 4.37 16.07
CA ARG A 373 -12.76 5.61 16.56
C ARG A 373 -13.79 6.64 17.03
N ALA A 374 -15.07 6.26 17.15
CA ALA A 374 -16.16 7.17 17.55
C ALA A 374 -15.96 7.83 18.93
N SER A 375 -15.18 7.23 19.81
CA SER A 375 -14.81 7.81 21.11
C SER A 375 -13.66 8.82 21.04
N GLY A 376 -12.92 8.86 19.92
CA GLY A 376 -11.84 9.79 19.65
C GLY A 376 -12.35 11.12 19.09
N PRO A 377 -11.45 12.11 18.89
CA PRO A 377 -11.83 13.40 18.34
C PRO A 377 -12.20 13.33 16.86
N PHE A 378 -13.22 14.10 16.46
CA PHE A 378 -13.48 14.43 15.06
C PHE A 378 -13.05 15.86 14.79
N VAL A 379 -12.03 16.04 13.95
CA VAL A 379 -11.52 17.36 13.59
C VAL A 379 -11.73 17.58 12.10
N ALA A 380 -12.40 18.68 11.74
CA ALA A 380 -12.60 19.07 10.36
C ALA A 380 -11.69 20.27 10.02
N PHE A 381 -11.09 20.23 8.84
CA PHE A 381 -10.26 21.29 8.30
C PHE A 381 -10.59 21.49 6.82
N ASN A 382 -11.04 22.69 6.46
CA ASN A 382 -11.38 23.04 5.08
C ASN A 382 -10.24 23.84 4.46
N CYS A 383 -9.64 23.31 3.40
CA CYS A 383 -8.45 23.89 2.77
C CYS A 383 -8.74 25.18 1.98
N SER A 384 -9.98 25.42 1.55
CA SER A 384 -10.36 26.63 0.81
C SER A 384 -10.84 27.76 1.73
N ALA A 385 -11.26 27.44 2.96
CA ALA A 385 -11.76 28.42 3.94
C ALA A 385 -10.65 29.15 4.71
N VAL A 386 -9.42 28.64 4.69
CA VAL A 386 -8.27 29.20 5.41
C VAL A 386 -7.32 29.86 4.40
N PRO A 387 -6.84 31.10 4.65
CA PRO A 387 -5.83 31.71 3.79
C PRO A 387 -4.61 30.80 3.62
N GLU A 388 -4.08 30.68 2.40
CA GLU A 388 -2.95 29.81 2.06
C GLU A 388 -1.76 29.94 3.02
N SER A 389 -1.45 31.17 3.44
CA SER A 389 -0.36 31.48 4.38
C SER A 389 -0.56 30.91 5.78
N LEU A 390 -1.79 30.56 6.17
CA LEU A 390 -2.15 30.08 7.51
C LEU A 390 -2.47 28.59 7.55
N ILE A 391 -2.69 27.94 6.38
CA ILE A 391 -3.01 26.51 6.30
C ILE A 391 -1.94 25.69 7.02
N ASP A 392 -0.65 26.03 6.83
CA ASP A 392 0.45 25.29 7.44
C ASP A 392 0.40 25.33 8.98
N SER A 393 0.26 26.54 9.54
CA SER A 393 0.21 26.75 10.99
C SER A 393 -1.05 26.19 11.65
N GLU A 394 -2.19 26.20 10.96
CA GLU A 394 -3.45 25.65 11.48
C GLU A 394 -3.46 24.11 11.41
N LEU A 395 -3.04 23.54 10.29
CA LEU A 395 -3.11 22.09 10.08
C LEU A 395 -2.02 21.35 10.85
N PHE A 396 -0.77 21.82 10.79
CA PHE A 396 0.40 21.16 11.39
C PHE A 396 0.84 21.78 12.73
N GLY A 397 0.29 22.94 13.11
CA GLY A 397 0.64 23.63 14.34
C GLY A 397 1.91 24.48 14.23
N TYR A 398 2.21 25.24 15.27
CA TYR A 398 3.44 26.04 15.39
C TYR A 398 3.90 26.17 16.85
N SER A 399 5.20 26.38 17.08
CA SER A 399 5.72 26.69 18.42
C SER A 399 5.69 28.18 18.74
N GLY A 400 5.69 28.53 20.03
CA GLY A 400 5.80 29.92 20.47
C GLY A 400 6.99 30.64 19.82
N GLY A 401 6.72 31.79 19.18
CA GLY A 401 7.74 32.59 18.50
C GLY A 401 8.17 32.08 17.12
N ALA A 402 7.44 31.15 16.50
CA ALA A 402 7.79 30.60 15.18
C ALA A 402 7.78 31.63 14.03
N PHE A 403 6.98 32.69 14.13
CA PHE A 403 6.90 33.78 13.16
C PHE A 403 6.40 35.08 13.85
N THR A 404 6.50 36.21 13.15
CA THR A 404 6.03 37.50 13.65
C THR A 404 4.51 37.47 13.86
N GLY A 405 4.07 37.59 15.12
CA GLY A 405 2.65 37.49 15.50
C GLY A 405 2.21 36.11 16.01
N ALA A 406 3.12 35.13 16.07
CA ALA A 406 2.84 33.83 16.68
C ALA A 406 2.50 33.98 18.16
N ASN A 407 1.43 33.30 18.62
CA ASN A 407 1.10 33.25 20.04
C ASN A 407 2.27 32.65 20.84
N LYS A 408 2.56 33.18 22.03
CA LYS A 408 3.66 32.72 22.89
C LYS A 408 3.52 31.25 23.30
N ASP A 409 2.29 30.76 23.39
CA ASP A 409 1.99 29.38 23.77
C ASP A 409 2.02 28.40 22.58
N GLY A 410 2.12 28.89 21.35
CA GLY A 410 2.04 28.08 20.12
C GLY A 410 0.62 27.54 19.84
N SER A 411 0.51 26.68 18.83
CA SER A 411 -0.69 25.90 18.51
C SER A 411 -0.31 24.46 18.19
N PRO A 412 -1.00 23.45 18.75
CA PRO A 412 -0.72 22.04 18.46
C PRO A 412 -1.06 21.64 17.02
N GLY A 413 -1.99 22.34 16.36
CA GLY A 413 -2.46 22.05 15.00
C GLY A 413 -3.58 20.99 14.93
N ARG A 414 -4.37 21.04 13.86
CA ARG A 414 -5.55 20.17 13.68
C ARG A 414 -5.23 18.69 13.62
N ILE A 415 -4.09 18.33 13.06
CA ILE A 415 -3.68 16.92 13.02
C ILE A 415 -3.46 16.37 14.43
N VAL A 416 -2.83 17.14 15.31
CA VAL A 416 -2.60 16.72 16.70
C VAL A 416 -3.89 16.71 17.50
N GLU A 417 -4.80 17.66 17.25
CA GLU A 417 -6.14 17.65 17.84
C GLU A 417 -6.95 16.41 17.44
N ALA A 418 -6.64 15.79 16.29
CA ALA A 418 -7.34 14.61 15.77
C ALA A 418 -6.76 13.28 16.25
N ASP A 419 -5.74 13.28 17.11
CA ASP A 419 -5.07 12.07 17.60
C ASP A 419 -6.06 11.06 18.19
N LYS A 420 -5.90 9.78 17.83
CA LYS A 420 -6.79 8.65 18.14
C LYS A 420 -8.20 8.77 17.55
N GLY A 421 -8.42 9.72 16.65
CA GLY A 421 -9.71 10.02 16.05
C GLY A 421 -9.64 10.09 14.53
N THR A 422 -10.39 11.05 13.98
CA THR A 422 -10.55 11.25 12.54
C THR A 422 -10.30 12.71 12.17
N LEU A 423 -9.48 12.92 11.14
CA LEU A 423 -9.28 14.22 10.51
C LEU A 423 -10.00 14.24 9.16
N PHE A 424 -10.97 15.15 9.03
CA PHE A 424 -11.65 15.44 7.78
C PHE A 424 -10.97 16.62 7.07
N LEU A 425 -10.40 16.37 5.89
CA LEU A 425 -9.78 17.36 5.03
C LEU A 425 -10.74 17.70 3.88
N ASP A 426 -11.50 18.78 4.05
CA ASP A 426 -12.42 19.26 3.03
C ASP A 426 -11.70 20.13 1.99
N GLU A 427 -12.18 20.04 0.76
CA GLU A 427 -11.61 20.68 -0.42
C GLU A 427 -10.09 20.49 -0.58
N ILE A 428 -9.62 19.23 -0.45
CA ILE A 428 -8.19 18.89 -0.54
C ILE A 428 -7.56 19.33 -1.87
N GLY A 429 -8.36 19.45 -2.94
CA GLY A 429 -7.91 19.95 -4.23
C GLY A 429 -7.38 21.39 -4.18
N ASP A 430 -7.79 22.19 -3.20
CA ASP A 430 -7.33 23.57 -3.00
C ASP A 430 -6.08 23.67 -2.12
N MET A 431 -5.52 22.54 -1.65
CA MET A 431 -4.29 22.55 -0.88
C MET A 431 -3.10 23.02 -1.76
N PRO A 432 -2.32 24.03 -1.32
CA PRO A 432 -1.12 24.48 -2.01
C PRO A 432 -0.11 23.35 -2.22
N LEU A 433 0.57 23.34 -3.38
CA LEU A 433 1.48 22.27 -3.79
C LEU A 433 2.61 22.03 -2.78
N GLN A 434 3.08 23.09 -2.11
CA GLN A 434 4.13 22.98 -1.09
C GLN A 434 3.62 22.23 0.16
N LEU A 435 2.37 22.46 0.57
CA LEU A 435 1.75 21.82 1.73
C LEU A 435 1.33 20.38 1.45
N GLN A 436 1.02 20.05 0.20
CA GLN A 436 0.78 18.67 -0.23
C GLN A 436 1.96 17.75 0.10
N THR A 437 3.20 18.24 -0.01
CA THR A 437 4.41 17.47 0.34
C THR A 437 4.47 17.20 1.85
N ARG A 438 4.06 18.16 2.68
CA ARG A 438 4.03 18.03 4.14
C ARG A 438 2.90 17.09 4.60
N LEU A 439 1.74 17.16 3.93
CA LEU A 439 0.63 16.26 4.19
C LEU A 439 0.97 14.82 3.79
N LEU A 440 1.61 14.61 2.63
CA LEU A 440 2.10 13.31 2.21
C LEU A 440 3.04 12.71 3.26
N ARG A 441 4.01 13.50 3.74
CA ARG A 441 4.91 13.08 4.82
C ARG A 441 4.14 12.66 6.07
N PHE A 442 3.13 13.43 6.46
CA PHE A 442 2.27 13.07 7.60
C PHE A 442 1.53 11.73 7.36
N LEU A 443 0.92 11.53 6.19
CA LEU A 443 0.21 10.30 5.82
C LEU A 443 1.09 9.04 5.81
N GLU A 444 2.40 9.21 5.59
CA GLU A 444 3.37 8.12 5.58
C GLU A 444 3.90 7.80 6.98
N THR A 445 4.16 8.83 7.77
CA THR A 445 4.86 8.72 9.06
C THR A 445 3.93 8.71 10.27
N GLN A 446 2.70 9.19 10.11
CA GLN A 446 1.79 9.50 11.21
C GLN A 446 2.43 10.45 12.24
N GLU A 447 3.34 11.31 11.77
CA GLU A 447 4.09 12.25 12.58
C GLU A 447 3.90 13.68 12.10
N VAL A 448 3.75 14.60 13.06
CA VAL A 448 3.64 16.03 12.80
C VAL A 448 4.70 16.81 13.55
N THR A 449 5.45 17.61 12.81
CA THR A 449 6.36 18.61 13.37
C THR A 449 5.69 19.98 13.25
N PRO A 450 5.43 20.71 14.35
CA PRO A 450 4.91 22.08 14.29
C PRO A 450 5.90 23.04 13.62
N LEU A 451 5.40 24.07 12.95
CA LEU A 451 6.22 25.12 12.35
C LEU A 451 7.05 25.84 13.42
N GLY A 452 8.34 26.05 13.14
CA GLY A 452 9.30 26.63 14.08
C GLY A 452 9.74 25.69 15.22
N SER A 453 9.19 24.48 15.30
CA SER A 453 9.57 23.46 16.29
C SER A 453 10.47 22.41 15.67
N GLY A 454 11.47 21.96 16.42
CA GLY A 454 12.21 20.74 16.09
C GLY A 454 11.51 19.47 16.58
N LYS A 455 10.53 19.56 17.50
CA LYS A 455 9.96 18.39 18.16
C LYS A 455 8.79 17.83 17.36
N THR A 456 8.95 16.59 16.90
CA THR A 456 7.91 15.82 16.22
C THR A 456 6.96 15.16 17.22
N ARG A 457 5.70 15.02 16.84
CA ARG A 457 4.67 14.32 17.60
C ARG A 457 4.08 13.22 16.73
N THR A 458 4.18 11.97 17.19
CA THR A 458 3.45 10.85 16.59
C THR A 458 1.99 10.95 17.01
N VAL A 459 1.10 10.85 16.04
CA VAL A 459 -0.34 10.86 16.23
C VAL A 459 -0.92 9.68 15.47
N ASP A 460 -2.09 9.21 15.86
CA ASP A 460 -2.76 8.09 15.22
C ASP A 460 -4.09 8.59 14.69
N VAL A 461 -4.11 9.04 13.44
CA VAL A 461 -5.26 9.74 12.86
C VAL A 461 -5.69 9.05 11.58
N GLN A 462 -6.99 8.76 11.51
CA GLN A 462 -7.58 8.33 10.26
C GLN A 462 -8.05 9.55 9.45
N ILE A 463 -7.67 9.60 8.18
CA ILE A 463 -7.99 10.72 7.30
C ILE A 463 -9.16 10.39 6.38
N VAL A 464 -10.10 11.32 6.29
CA VAL A 464 -11.09 11.39 5.21
C VAL A 464 -10.84 12.69 4.46
N ALA A 465 -10.43 12.61 3.20
CA ALA A 465 -10.27 13.77 2.34
C ALA A 465 -11.49 13.91 1.43
N ALA A 466 -11.87 15.13 1.06
CA ALA A 466 -12.97 15.40 0.16
C ALA A 466 -12.63 16.51 -0.84
N THR A 467 -13.17 16.42 -2.06
CA THR A 467 -13.13 17.54 -3.01
C THR A 467 -14.20 17.40 -4.10
N HIS A 468 -14.62 18.54 -4.67
CA HIS A 468 -15.42 18.57 -5.90
C HIS A 468 -14.57 18.61 -7.18
N GLN A 469 -13.25 18.78 -7.06
CA GLN A 469 -12.37 19.01 -8.21
C GLN A 469 -11.86 17.71 -8.81
N ASN A 470 -11.59 17.73 -10.13
CA ASN A 470 -10.96 16.60 -10.81
C ASN A 470 -9.45 16.55 -10.49
N LEU A 471 -9.08 15.74 -9.50
CA LEU A 471 -7.67 15.61 -9.09
C LEU A 471 -6.80 15.00 -10.20
N ALA A 472 -7.33 14.18 -11.11
CA ALA A 472 -6.56 13.62 -12.21
C ALA A 472 -6.12 14.72 -13.20
N GLU A 473 -7.01 15.67 -13.51
CA GLU A 473 -6.68 16.85 -14.32
C GLU A 473 -5.70 17.76 -13.61
N LYS A 474 -5.86 17.99 -12.30
CA LYS A 474 -4.90 18.78 -11.51
C LYS A 474 -3.51 18.15 -11.44
N VAL A 475 -3.44 16.82 -11.37
CA VAL A 475 -2.18 16.07 -11.48
C VAL A 475 -1.56 16.27 -12.85
N ALA A 476 -2.33 16.13 -13.93
CA ALA A 476 -1.84 16.37 -15.29
C ALA A 476 -1.35 17.82 -15.49
N ALA A 477 -1.99 18.78 -14.84
CA ALA A 477 -1.60 20.20 -14.83
C ALA A 477 -0.44 20.53 -13.88
N GLY A 478 0.07 19.57 -13.10
CA GLY A 478 1.15 19.78 -12.13
C GLY A 478 0.77 20.62 -10.89
N THR A 479 -0.53 20.83 -10.66
CA THR A 479 -1.06 21.61 -9.51
C THR A 479 -1.46 20.72 -8.33
N PHE A 480 -1.48 19.40 -8.54
CA PHE A 480 -1.64 18.40 -7.49
C PHE A 480 -0.62 17.29 -7.65
N ARG A 481 -0.03 16.83 -6.55
CA ARG A 481 1.00 15.79 -6.62
C ARG A 481 0.38 14.41 -6.84
N GLN A 482 0.96 13.67 -7.77
CA GLN A 482 0.51 12.33 -8.12
C GLN A 482 0.66 11.33 -6.96
N ASP A 483 1.73 11.45 -6.17
CA ASP A 483 2.00 10.58 -5.02
C ASP A 483 0.98 10.79 -3.88
N LEU A 484 0.68 12.03 -3.53
CA LEU A 484 -0.36 12.38 -2.58
C LEU A 484 -1.73 11.89 -3.03
N PHE A 485 -2.04 12.02 -4.33
CA PHE A 485 -3.29 11.50 -4.89
C PHE A 485 -3.43 10.00 -4.61
N TYR A 486 -2.43 9.19 -4.93
CA TYR A 486 -2.48 7.75 -4.69
C TYR A 486 -2.51 7.39 -3.19
N ARG A 487 -1.88 8.19 -2.33
CA ARG A 487 -1.88 7.95 -0.88
C ARG A 487 -3.23 8.23 -0.22
N LEU A 488 -3.93 9.28 -0.68
CA LEU A 488 -5.28 9.63 -0.25
C LEU A 488 -6.34 8.71 -0.88
N ALA A 489 -6.12 8.27 -2.12
CA ALA A 489 -6.99 7.38 -2.86
C ALA A 489 -6.86 5.90 -2.42
N GLY A 490 -6.71 5.64 -1.12
CA GLY A 490 -6.79 4.28 -0.56
C GLY A 490 -8.11 3.61 -0.91
N THR A 491 -9.19 4.39 -0.86
CA THR A 491 -10.47 4.12 -1.54
C THR A 491 -11.05 5.44 -2.02
N ILE A 492 -11.58 5.46 -3.24
CA ILE A 492 -12.31 6.60 -3.80
C ILE A 492 -13.80 6.27 -3.76
N ILE A 493 -14.59 7.13 -3.09
CA ILE A 493 -16.05 7.05 -3.10
C ILE A 493 -16.61 8.31 -3.73
N THR A 494 -17.34 8.15 -4.82
CA THR A 494 -18.07 9.25 -5.45
C THR A 494 -19.48 9.34 -4.91
N ILE A 495 -19.82 10.45 -4.28
CA ILE A 495 -21.17 10.76 -3.81
C ILE A 495 -21.94 11.35 -5.00
N PRO A 496 -23.03 10.69 -5.45
CA PRO A 496 -23.78 11.17 -6.60
C PRO A 496 -24.45 12.51 -6.28
N PRO A 497 -24.53 13.44 -7.26
CA PRO A 497 -25.32 14.65 -7.09
C PRO A 497 -26.80 14.30 -6.94
N LEU A 498 -27.55 15.21 -6.32
CA LEU A 498 -28.96 14.98 -5.97
C LEU A 498 -29.81 14.55 -7.18
N ARG A 499 -29.54 15.12 -8.36
CA ARG A 499 -30.22 14.81 -9.64
C ARG A 499 -30.00 13.38 -10.18
N GLU A 500 -28.99 12.67 -9.68
CA GLU A 500 -28.67 11.29 -10.09
C GLU A 500 -29.20 10.26 -9.09
N ARG A 501 -29.80 10.69 -7.98
CA ARG A 501 -30.36 9.81 -6.97
C ARG A 501 -31.80 9.42 -7.30
N CYS A 502 -32.13 8.16 -7.09
CA CYS A 502 -33.47 7.61 -7.38
C CYS A 502 -34.42 7.63 -6.16
N ASP A 503 -34.00 8.20 -5.03
CA ASP A 503 -34.75 8.21 -3.77
C ASP A 503 -35.48 9.54 -3.49
N LEU A 504 -35.62 10.37 -4.51
CA LEU A 504 -36.26 11.68 -4.47
C LEU A 504 -37.49 11.68 -5.38
N GLU A 505 -38.48 10.89 -4.97
CA GLU A 505 -39.88 11.05 -5.40
C GLU A 505 -40.76 11.42 -4.20
#